data_AF-A0A0F9JH00-F1
#
_entry.id   AF-A0A0F9JH00-F1
#
_cell.length_a   1.000
_cell.length_b   1.000
_cell.length_c   1.000
_cell.angle_alpha   90.00
_cell.angle_beta   90.00
_cell.angle_gamma   90.00
#
_symmetry.space_group_name_H-M   'P 1'
#
loop_
_entity.id
_entity.type
_entity.pdbx_description
1 polymer ?
#
loop_
_entity_poly.entity_id
_entity_poly.type
_entity_poly.pdbx_seq_one_letter_code
_entity_poly.pdbx_strand_id
1 'polypeptide(L)'
;PSWVAAYLLGGAGEETYRTILHADGNGGGAFPMHVRQDGMPGYNVFTVKAQPLDRPFWVNIYRLPDGTKPPTQPDHSHAPSLGYICYMLTGDKYYAEEASFWAAYQAGGWPFKGLKWQSMSRGFAWGFRHVTDAAFILPDDHPMVAYYTRIINACLDNMTERLVKSGRKVHSPVAGVFGCSGRAYWVNALRCSTWQYAWVVWGMGNAANKGFPKAAAVRDWTAEYIIGLYTSDDEWKGPDGKIYKYDPRDALPYSTAIAAIETKVVIGKGGARETRRVGKGKGRQLDNYGEIWYYTKLNVDNSYHMPKGLTTAPDADGNWLLRPGKEGFGGGFMYWASGRRKRVATSTITRRPWRR
;
A
#
# COMPACT_ATOMS: atom_id res chain seq x y z
N PRO A 1 15.84 -1.91 -1.33
CA PRO A 1 16.64 -1.00 -0.47
C PRO A 1 17.67 -0.22 -1.30
N SER A 2 18.09 0.98 -0.90
CA SER A 2 19.04 1.79 -1.70
C SER A 2 20.43 1.16 -1.82
N TRP A 3 20.86 0.38 -0.83
CA TRP A 3 22.14 -0.33 -0.85
C TRP A 3 22.23 -1.40 -1.96
N VAL A 4 21.12 -2.02 -2.36
CA VAL A 4 21.08 -2.95 -3.49
C VAL A 4 21.38 -2.22 -4.80
N ALA A 5 20.75 -1.06 -5.02
CA ALA A 5 21.01 -0.25 -6.19
C ALA A 5 22.44 0.30 -6.20
N ALA A 6 22.94 0.73 -5.04
CA ALA A 6 24.34 1.18 -4.89
C ALA A 6 25.34 0.07 -5.26
N TYR A 7 25.09 -1.17 -4.85
CA TYR A 7 25.91 -2.32 -5.22
C TYR A 7 25.84 -2.62 -6.73
N LEU A 8 24.64 -2.77 -7.28
CA LEU A 8 24.44 -3.16 -8.68
C LEU A 8 24.89 -2.10 -9.69
N LEU A 9 24.71 -0.81 -9.38
CA LEU A 9 25.03 0.29 -10.30
C LEU A 9 26.42 0.89 -10.08
N GLY A 10 26.88 0.92 -8.83
CA GLY A 10 28.13 1.57 -8.45
C GLY A 10 29.32 0.63 -8.32
N GLY A 11 29.11 -0.69 -8.45
CA GLY A 11 30.14 -1.68 -8.13
C GLY A 11 30.62 -1.56 -6.69
N ALA A 12 29.72 -1.17 -5.77
CA ALA A 12 30.07 -0.91 -4.39
C ALA A 12 30.81 -2.11 -3.79
N GLY A 13 31.92 -1.84 -3.09
CA GLY A 13 32.89 -2.87 -2.69
C GLY A 13 32.34 -3.93 -1.74
N GLU A 14 33.23 -4.84 -1.34
CA GLU A 14 32.93 -6.01 -0.49
C GLU A 14 32.07 -5.69 0.74
N GLU A 15 32.23 -4.52 1.35
CA GLU A 15 31.44 -4.07 2.51
C GLU A 15 29.93 -3.92 2.18
N THR A 16 29.58 -3.38 1.01
CA THR A 16 28.17 -3.24 0.60
C THR A 16 27.57 -4.59 0.24
N TYR A 17 28.36 -5.46 -0.41
CA TYR A 17 28.00 -6.84 -0.66
C TYR A 17 27.70 -7.60 0.64
N ARG A 18 28.60 -7.53 1.62
CA ARG A 18 28.39 -8.11 2.96
C ARG A 18 27.17 -7.52 3.65
N THR A 19 26.93 -6.22 3.52
CA THR A 19 25.73 -5.57 4.08
C THR A 19 24.45 -6.11 3.47
N ILE A 20 24.42 -6.36 2.16
CA ILE A 20 23.27 -7.02 1.50
C ILE A 20 23.05 -8.41 2.10
N LEU A 21 24.11 -9.24 2.15
CA LEU A 21 23.99 -10.60 2.67
C LEU A 21 23.57 -10.62 4.15
N HIS A 22 24.14 -9.74 4.99
CA HIS A 22 23.82 -9.70 6.41
C HIS A 22 22.44 -9.12 6.70
N ALA A 23 22.09 -7.97 6.11
CA ALA A 23 20.87 -7.24 6.46
C ALA A 23 19.62 -7.73 5.71
N ASP A 24 19.76 -8.08 4.42
CA ASP A 24 18.64 -8.51 3.55
C ASP A 24 18.54 -10.05 3.51
N GLY A 25 19.69 -10.74 3.49
CA GLY A 25 19.74 -12.20 3.51
C GLY A 25 19.52 -12.78 4.90
N ASN A 26 20.58 -12.79 5.71
CA ASN A 26 20.60 -13.44 7.02
C ASN A 26 19.62 -12.79 8.01
N GLY A 27 19.40 -11.48 7.88
CA GLY A 27 18.40 -10.75 8.66
C GLY A 27 16.97 -11.25 8.44
N GLY A 28 16.67 -11.83 7.28
CA GLY A 28 15.37 -12.48 7.02
C GLY A 28 15.09 -13.64 7.99
N GLY A 29 16.12 -14.42 8.33
CA GLY A 29 16.05 -15.50 9.31
C GLY A 29 15.68 -15.09 10.74
N ALA A 30 15.71 -13.79 11.06
CA ALA A 30 15.29 -13.30 12.37
C ALA A 30 13.77 -13.26 12.54
N PHE A 31 13.01 -13.40 11.46
CA PHE A 31 11.56 -13.38 11.51
C PHE A 31 10.99 -14.79 11.75
N PRO A 32 9.80 -14.94 12.37
CA PRO A 32 9.37 -16.26 12.84
C PRO A 32 8.55 -17.13 11.85
N MET A 33 8.61 -16.91 10.52
CA MET A 33 7.77 -17.58 9.48
C MET A 33 8.45 -18.70 8.72
N HIS A 34 9.61 -19.15 9.19
CA HIS A 34 10.37 -20.28 8.64
C HIS A 34 9.76 -21.61 9.05
N VAL A 35 8.45 -21.76 8.83
CA VAL A 35 7.71 -22.99 9.09
C VAL A 35 7.74 -23.88 7.87
N ARG A 36 7.90 -25.18 8.11
CA ARG A 36 7.85 -26.19 7.07
C ARG A 36 6.79 -27.23 7.37
N GLN A 37 6.22 -27.77 6.31
CA GLN A 37 5.42 -28.98 6.36
C GLN A 37 5.83 -29.88 5.20
N ASP A 38 6.13 -31.14 5.48
CA ASP A 38 6.53 -32.13 4.47
C ASP A 38 7.72 -31.65 3.61
N GLY A 39 8.68 -30.96 4.24
CA GLY A 39 9.87 -30.38 3.60
C GLY A 39 9.64 -29.04 2.89
N MET A 40 8.38 -28.63 2.69
CA MET A 40 8.02 -27.43 1.93
C MET A 40 8.10 -26.17 2.78
N PRO A 41 8.65 -25.05 2.27
CA PRO A 41 8.52 -23.74 2.90
C PRO A 41 7.04 -23.31 2.99
N GLY A 42 6.57 -23.07 4.22
CA GLY A 42 5.16 -22.83 4.55
C GLY A 42 4.47 -24.04 5.17
N TYR A 43 3.15 -23.94 5.33
CA TYR A 43 2.31 -25.01 5.88
C TYR A 43 0.94 -25.07 5.20
N ASN A 44 0.33 -26.25 5.26
CA ASN A 44 -1.01 -26.53 4.77
C ASN A 44 -2.09 -26.02 5.71
N VAL A 45 -2.66 -24.89 5.32
CA VAL A 45 -3.75 -24.21 6.02
C VAL A 45 -5.03 -25.04 6.14
N PHE A 46 -5.18 -26.12 5.37
CA PHE A 46 -6.31 -27.04 5.51
C PHE A 46 -6.02 -28.17 6.50
N THR A 47 -4.75 -28.52 6.73
CA THR A 47 -4.36 -29.58 7.67
C THR A 47 -3.89 -29.05 9.02
N VAL A 48 -3.29 -27.86 9.06
CA VAL A 48 -2.90 -27.16 10.28
C VAL A 48 -4.10 -26.40 10.83
N LYS A 49 -4.63 -26.87 11.97
CA LYS A 49 -5.69 -26.16 12.71
C LYS A 49 -5.13 -24.86 13.30
N ALA A 50 -5.59 -23.71 12.81
CA ALA A 50 -5.39 -22.44 13.49
C ALA A 50 -6.10 -22.47 14.85
N GLN A 51 -5.43 -22.05 15.93
CA GLN A 51 -6.06 -22.04 17.25
C GLN A 51 -7.14 -20.93 17.29
N PRO A 52 -8.25 -21.08 18.05
CA PRO A 52 -9.41 -20.16 18.00
C PRO A 52 -9.14 -18.70 18.35
N LEU A 53 -7.99 -18.37 18.94
CA LEU A 53 -7.56 -16.99 19.22
C LEU A 53 -7.04 -16.27 17.95
N ASP A 54 -6.95 -16.99 16.83
CA ASP A 54 -6.27 -16.59 15.59
C ASP A 54 -7.26 -16.22 14.46
N ARG A 55 -7.90 -15.05 14.56
CA ARG A 55 -8.63 -14.45 13.41
C ARG A 55 -8.05 -13.09 13.02
N PRO A 56 -7.73 -12.81 11.73
CA PRO A 56 -7.74 -13.70 10.57
C PRO A 56 -6.33 -14.06 10.08
N PHE A 57 -6.00 -15.38 10.06
CA PHE A 57 -4.94 -16.08 9.30
C PHE A 57 -3.56 -16.37 9.92
N TRP A 58 -3.37 -16.29 11.23
CA TRP A 58 -2.02 -16.37 11.79
C TRP A 58 -1.96 -17.36 12.93
N VAL A 59 -1.41 -18.53 12.67
CA VAL A 59 -1.07 -19.49 13.72
C VAL A 59 -0.20 -18.75 14.76
N ASN A 60 -0.48 -18.93 16.04
CA ASN A 60 0.30 -18.37 17.15
C ASN A 60 1.73 -18.96 17.30
N ILE A 61 2.36 -19.37 16.20
CA ILE A 61 3.80 -19.73 16.10
C ILE A 61 4.70 -18.50 16.27
N TYR A 62 4.13 -17.30 16.26
CA TYR A 62 4.86 -16.04 16.33
C TYR A 62 4.86 -15.43 17.73
N ARG A 63 4.74 -16.26 18.78
CA ARG A 63 4.98 -15.87 20.17
C ARG A 63 6.09 -16.74 20.75
N LEU A 64 6.88 -16.16 21.64
CA LEU A 64 7.85 -16.89 22.44
C LEU A 64 7.11 -17.83 23.42
N PRO A 65 7.78 -18.87 23.97
CA PRO A 65 7.16 -19.81 24.90
C PRO A 65 6.47 -19.16 26.13
N ASP A 66 6.92 -17.97 26.52
CA ASP A 66 6.35 -17.17 27.60
C ASP A 66 5.12 -16.33 27.19
N GLY A 67 4.66 -16.47 25.94
CA GLY A 67 3.52 -15.75 25.38
C GLY A 67 3.82 -14.32 24.92
N THR A 68 5.07 -13.86 25.00
CA THR A 68 5.50 -12.56 24.49
C THR A 68 5.69 -12.59 22.97
N LYS A 69 5.77 -11.40 22.34
CA LYS A 69 6.02 -11.28 20.90
C LYS A 69 7.53 -11.24 20.63
N PRO A 70 8.05 -11.95 19.62
CA PRO A 70 9.41 -11.76 19.17
C PRO A 70 9.63 -10.31 18.73
N PRO A 71 10.86 -9.78 18.89
CA PRO A 71 11.20 -8.39 18.54
C PRO A 71 10.91 -8.05 17.07
N THR A 72 10.96 -9.05 16.19
CA THR A 72 10.63 -9.00 14.77
C THR A 72 9.24 -9.58 14.54
N GLN A 73 8.42 -8.84 13.81
CA GLN A 73 7.08 -9.27 13.40
C GLN A 73 6.98 -9.09 11.89
N PRO A 74 6.57 -10.12 11.13
CA PRO A 74 6.34 -9.93 9.71
C PRO A 74 5.12 -9.05 9.50
N ASP A 75 5.17 -8.27 8.43
CA ASP A 75 4.08 -7.41 8.02
C ASP A 75 3.95 -7.46 6.49
N HIS A 76 2.76 -7.84 6.01
CA HIS A 76 2.43 -7.80 4.59
C HIS A 76 2.68 -6.43 3.96
N SER A 77 2.53 -5.35 4.73
CA SER A 77 2.72 -3.96 4.28
C SER A 77 4.18 -3.46 4.32
N HIS A 78 5.10 -4.21 4.92
CA HIS A 78 6.50 -3.81 5.08
C HIS A 78 7.44 -5.01 4.90
N ALA A 79 7.34 -5.66 3.73
CA ALA A 79 8.13 -6.85 3.41
C ALA A 79 9.20 -6.52 2.36
N PRO A 80 10.44 -6.15 2.77
CA PRO A 80 11.55 -5.94 1.83
C PRO A 80 11.88 -7.22 1.06
N SER A 81 12.75 -7.15 0.04
CA SER A 81 13.02 -8.25 -0.89
C SER A 81 13.93 -9.36 -0.34
N LEU A 82 13.63 -9.80 0.87
CA LEU A 82 14.43 -10.75 1.64
C LEU A 82 14.67 -12.04 0.84
N GLY A 83 15.92 -12.49 0.81
CA GLY A 83 16.36 -13.65 0.03
C GLY A 83 16.55 -13.42 -1.47
N TYR A 84 15.75 -12.58 -2.14
CA TYR A 84 15.75 -12.46 -3.61
C TYR A 84 17.10 -12.02 -4.20
N ILE A 85 17.63 -10.88 -3.76
CA ILE A 85 18.92 -10.36 -4.27
C ILE A 85 20.07 -11.26 -3.84
N CYS A 86 20.07 -11.69 -2.58
CA CYS A 86 21.12 -12.55 -2.02
C CYS A 86 21.22 -13.87 -2.80
N TYR A 87 20.09 -14.47 -3.16
CA TYR A 87 20.08 -15.68 -3.97
C TYR A 87 20.63 -15.45 -5.37
N MET A 88 20.21 -14.38 -6.06
CA MET A 88 20.75 -14.09 -7.40
C MET A 88 22.26 -13.85 -7.41
N LEU A 89 22.82 -13.34 -6.31
CA LEU A 89 24.26 -13.07 -6.21
C LEU A 89 25.09 -14.30 -5.83
N THR A 90 24.51 -15.26 -5.12
CA THR A 90 25.27 -16.36 -4.48
C THR A 90 24.91 -17.75 -4.98
N GLY A 91 23.68 -17.93 -5.47
CA GLY A 91 23.10 -19.25 -5.73
C GLY A 91 22.87 -20.09 -4.45
N ASP A 92 23.01 -19.52 -3.26
CA ASP A 92 22.91 -20.27 -2.01
C ASP A 92 21.47 -20.69 -1.71
N LYS A 93 21.26 -21.99 -1.48
CA LYS A 93 19.97 -22.57 -1.13
C LYS A 93 19.31 -21.88 0.05
N TYR A 94 20.07 -21.43 1.05
CA TYR A 94 19.51 -20.69 2.19
C TYR A 94 18.68 -19.47 1.75
N TYR A 95 19.18 -18.68 0.80
CA TYR A 95 18.47 -17.50 0.30
C TYR A 95 17.31 -17.84 -0.63
N ALA A 96 17.39 -18.94 -1.38
CA ALA A 96 16.23 -19.46 -2.11
C ALA A 96 15.09 -19.84 -1.15
N GLU A 97 15.42 -20.54 -0.06
CA GLU A 97 14.46 -20.93 0.95
C GLU A 97 13.86 -19.71 1.65
N GLU A 98 14.68 -18.71 1.98
CA GLU A 98 14.22 -17.43 2.53
C GLU A 98 13.18 -16.77 1.61
N ALA A 99 13.47 -16.65 0.31
CA ALA A 99 12.53 -16.10 -0.65
C ALA A 99 11.22 -16.90 -0.70
N SER A 100 11.30 -18.23 -0.61
CA SER A 100 10.10 -19.09 -0.57
C SER A 100 9.32 -18.97 0.73
N PHE A 101 9.95 -18.80 1.90
CA PHE A 101 9.25 -18.57 3.17
C PHE A 101 8.45 -17.27 3.15
N TRP A 102 9.06 -16.18 2.66
CA TRP A 102 8.34 -14.91 2.50
C TRP A 102 7.20 -15.01 1.50
N ALA A 103 7.40 -15.68 0.36
CA ALA A 103 6.33 -15.92 -0.60
C ALA A 103 5.18 -16.75 0.00
N ALA A 104 5.49 -17.82 0.75
CA ALA A 104 4.47 -18.63 1.43
C ALA A 104 3.72 -17.80 2.48
N TYR A 105 4.42 -17.02 3.29
CA TYR A 105 3.82 -16.11 4.26
C TYR A 105 2.89 -15.09 3.58
N GLN A 106 3.33 -14.45 2.49
CA GLN A 106 2.53 -13.49 1.73
C GLN A 106 1.32 -14.13 1.04
N ALA A 107 1.45 -15.39 0.62
CA ALA A 107 0.35 -16.18 0.08
C ALA A 107 -0.63 -16.66 1.17
N GLY A 108 -0.33 -16.47 2.45
CA GLY A 108 -1.15 -16.96 3.57
C GLY A 108 -1.01 -18.46 3.83
N GLY A 109 0.14 -19.05 3.51
CA GLY A 109 0.42 -20.49 3.57
C GLY A 109 0.17 -21.23 2.25
N TRP A 110 0.33 -22.55 2.26
CA TRP A 110 0.15 -23.42 1.09
C TRP A 110 -0.59 -24.69 1.45
N PRO A 111 -1.68 -25.08 0.78
CA PRO A 111 -2.32 -24.37 -0.32
C PRO A 111 -3.31 -23.34 0.22
N PHE A 112 -3.13 -22.08 -0.11
CA PHE A 112 -4.10 -21.02 0.15
C PHE A 112 -4.88 -20.69 -1.12
N LYS A 113 -6.04 -20.02 -0.96
CA LYS A 113 -6.91 -19.61 -2.08
C LYS A 113 -6.37 -18.42 -2.91
N GLY A 114 -5.07 -18.14 -2.82
CA GLY A 114 -4.34 -17.19 -3.66
C GLY A 114 -4.14 -15.79 -3.07
N LEU A 115 -3.43 -14.95 -3.85
CA LEU A 115 -3.15 -13.54 -3.55
C LEU A 115 -4.44 -12.72 -3.65
N LYS A 116 -5.10 -12.48 -2.51
CA LYS A 116 -6.35 -11.72 -2.47
C LYS A 116 -6.06 -10.23 -2.61
N TRP A 117 -6.20 -9.72 -3.83
CA TRP A 117 -6.27 -8.29 -4.06
C TRP A 117 -7.64 -7.74 -3.63
N GLN A 118 -7.66 -6.96 -2.54
CA GLN A 118 -8.85 -6.31 -2.00
C GLN A 118 -8.85 -4.78 -2.20
N SER A 119 -7.68 -4.22 -2.52
CA SER A 119 -7.42 -2.81 -2.78
C SER A 119 -6.07 -2.64 -3.46
N MET A 120 -5.87 -1.49 -4.08
CA MET A 120 -4.57 -1.05 -4.59
C MET A 120 -3.67 -0.57 -3.44
N SER A 121 -3.43 -1.49 -2.50
CA SER A 121 -2.66 -1.22 -1.29
C SER A 121 -1.24 -1.73 -1.41
N ARG A 122 -0.36 -1.12 -0.60
CA ARG A 122 1.02 -1.58 -0.49
C ARG A 122 1.14 -3.00 0.05
N GLY A 123 0.22 -3.44 0.92
CA GLY A 123 0.22 -4.81 1.44
C GLY A 123 0.05 -5.84 0.32
N PHE A 124 -0.87 -5.58 -0.61
CA PHE A 124 -1.00 -6.41 -1.80
C PHE A 124 0.25 -6.34 -2.68
N ALA A 125 0.74 -5.14 -3.01
CA ALA A 125 1.88 -4.98 -3.91
C ALA A 125 3.15 -5.66 -3.39
N TRP A 126 3.45 -5.55 -2.09
CA TRP A 126 4.56 -6.27 -1.47
C TRP A 126 4.38 -7.79 -1.56
N GLY A 127 3.20 -8.31 -1.20
CA GLY A 127 2.94 -9.75 -1.27
C GLY A 127 2.98 -10.29 -2.69
N PHE A 128 2.36 -9.59 -3.64
CA PHE A 128 2.39 -9.93 -5.05
C PHE A 128 3.82 -9.96 -5.60
N ARG A 129 4.64 -8.95 -5.27
CA ARG A 129 6.06 -8.90 -5.63
C ARG A 129 6.83 -10.10 -5.07
N HIS A 130 6.69 -10.42 -3.79
CA HIS A 130 7.38 -11.56 -3.16
C HIS A 130 7.07 -12.90 -3.83
N VAL A 131 5.79 -13.17 -4.07
CA VAL A 131 5.37 -14.41 -4.73
C VAL A 131 5.86 -14.46 -6.18
N THR A 132 5.82 -13.33 -6.89
CA THR A 132 6.37 -13.20 -8.25
C THR A 132 7.88 -13.43 -8.26
N ASP A 133 8.59 -12.79 -7.33
CA ASP A 133 10.03 -12.87 -7.18
C ASP A 133 10.45 -14.33 -6.93
N ALA A 134 9.81 -15.03 -5.98
CA ALA A 134 10.06 -16.44 -5.72
C ALA A 134 9.73 -17.34 -6.92
N ALA A 135 8.59 -17.13 -7.59
CA ALA A 135 8.26 -17.91 -8.79
C ALA A 135 9.25 -17.70 -9.95
N PHE A 136 9.93 -16.56 -9.98
CA PHE A 136 10.91 -16.22 -11.02
C PHE A 136 12.32 -16.74 -10.73
N ILE A 137 12.78 -16.74 -9.47
CA ILE A 137 14.16 -17.12 -9.14
C ILE A 137 14.33 -18.55 -8.64
N LEU A 138 13.31 -19.17 -8.06
CA LEU A 138 13.48 -20.51 -7.51
C LEU A 138 13.81 -21.51 -8.63
N PRO A 139 14.57 -22.59 -8.33
CA PRO A 139 14.81 -23.66 -9.30
C PRO A 139 13.51 -24.19 -9.91
N ASP A 140 13.52 -24.53 -11.20
CA ASP A 140 12.31 -24.94 -11.92
C ASP A 140 11.63 -26.18 -11.30
N ASP A 141 12.42 -27.08 -10.70
CA ASP A 141 11.95 -28.28 -10.00
C ASP A 141 11.54 -28.00 -8.54
N HIS A 142 11.68 -26.75 -8.07
CA HIS A 142 11.28 -26.39 -6.72
C HIS A 142 9.75 -26.55 -6.57
N PRO A 143 9.28 -27.31 -5.58
CA PRO A 143 7.90 -27.76 -5.46
C PRO A 143 6.87 -26.61 -5.35
N MET A 144 7.31 -25.44 -4.91
CA MET A 144 6.46 -24.25 -4.77
C MET A 144 6.30 -23.41 -6.05
N VAL A 145 7.15 -23.58 -7.07
CA VAL A 145 7.11 -22.75 -8.29
C VAL A 145 5.77 -22.90 -9.02
N ALA A 146 5.30 -24.13 -9.20
CA ALA A 146 4.01 -24.40 -9.82
C ALA A 146 2.84 -23.81 -9.02
N TYR A 147 2.92 -23.81 -7.69
CA TYR A 147 1.91 -23.20 -6.83
C TYR A 147 1.90 -21.67 -6.96
N TYR A 148 3.06 -21.02 -6.83
CA TYR A 148 3.18 -19.57 -6.92
C TYR A 148 2.73 -19.05 -8.28
N THR A 149 3.17 -19.70 -9.36
CA THR A 149 2.75 -19.38 -10.73
C THR A 149 1.23 -19.46 -10.89
N ARG A 150 0.60 -20.52 -10.35
CA ARG A 150 -0.86 -20.68 -10.39
C ARG A 150 -1.59 -19.56 -9.66
N ILE A 151 -1.16 -19.20 -8.44
CA ILE A 151 -1.86 -18.16 -7.67
C ILE A 151 -1.62 -16.75 -8.22
N ILE A 152 -0.46 -16.48 -8.83
CA ILE A 152 -0.20 -15.23 -9.56
C ILE A 152 -1.17 -15.12 -10.73
N ASN A 153 -1.24 -16.15 -11.58
CA ASN A 153 -2.13 -16.15 -12.74
C ASN A 153 -3.60 -16.00 -12.34
N ALA A 154 -4.05 -16.73 -11.32
CA ALA A 154 -5.42 -16.59 -10.81
C ALA A 154 -5.72 -15.18 -10.28
N CYS A 155 -4.76 -14.53 -9.62
CA CYS A 155 -4.88 -13.15 -9.17
C CYS A 155 -5.02 -12.19 -10.36
N LEU A 156 -4.16 -12.32 -11.36
CA LEU A 156 -4.15 -11.49 -12.56
C LEU A 156 -5.40 -11.67 -13.41
N ASP A 157 -5.91 -12.90 -13.53
CA ASP A 157 -7.19 -13.19 -14.21
C ASP A 157 -8.35 -12.50 -13.49
N ASN A 158 -8.38 -12.56 -12.15
CA ASN A 158 -9.40 -11.87 -11.37
C ASN A 158 -9.31 -10.34 -11.51
N MET A 159 -8.11 -9.77 -11.50
CA MET A 159 -7.90 -8.34 -11.72
C MET A 159 -8.29 -7.93 -13.14
N THR A 160 -7.94 -8.72 -14.15
CA THR A 160 -8.35 -8.47 -15.54
C THR A 160 -9.87 -8.41 -15.67
N GLU A 161 -10.56 -9.39 -15.09
CA GLU A 161 -12.02 -9.44 -15.12
C GLU A 161 -12.66 -8.26 -14.39
N ARG A 162 -12.13 -7.88 -13.21
CA ARG A 162 -12.74 -6.84 -12.36
C ARG A 162 -12.33 -5.41 -12.69
N LEU A 163 -11.22 -5.24 -13.41
CA LEU A 163 -10.61 -3.94 -13.69
C LEU A 163 -10.56 -3.68 -15.18
N VAL A 164 -9.75 -4.45 -15.90
CA VAL A 164 -9.48 -4.21 -17.33
C VAL A 164 -10.78 -4.28 -18.12
N LYS A 165 -11.64 -5.26 -17.83
CA LYS A 165 -12.94 -5.43 -18.49
C LYS A 165 -14.09 -4.64 -17.84
N SER A 166 -13.79 -3.76 -16.88
CA SER A 166 -14.85 -3.05 -16.14
C SER A 166 -15.59 -1.98 -16.95
N GLY A 167 -15.04 -1.55 -18.11
CA GLY A 167 -15.60 -0.46 -18.93
C GLY A 167 -15.58 0.91 -18.26
N ARG A 168 -14.86 1.05 -17.13
CA ARG A 168 -14.79 2.31 -16.37
C ARG A 168 -13.98 3.36 -17.11
N LYS A 169 -14.47 4.60 -17.11
CA LYS A 169 -13.72 5.77 -17.61
C LYS A 169 -12.51 6.08 -16.72
N VAL A 170 -12.72 6.20 -15.42
CA VAL A 170 -11.63 6.39 -14.45
C VAL A 170 -11.19 5.03 -13.92
N HIS A 171 -9.92 4.69 -14.13
CA HIS A 171 -9.35 3.39 -13.80
C HIS A 171 -8.98 3.21 -12.31
N SER A 172 -9.91 3.52 -11.41
CA SER A 172 -9.78 3.23 -9.98
C SER A 172 -10.73 2.10 -9.55
N PRO A 173 -10.31 1.14 -8.71
CA PRO A 173 -11.20 0.17 -8.11
C PRO A 173 -12.11 0.81 -7.05
N VAL A 174 -13.27 0.20 -6.87
CA VAL A 174 -14.25 0.55 -5.81
C VAL A 174 -13.97 -0.23 -4.50
N ALA A 175 -12.86 -0.96 -4.42
CA ALA A 175 -12.58 -1.85 -3.31
C ALA A 175 -11.41 -1.35 -2.44
N GLY A 176 -11.74 -1.09 -1.18
CA GLY A 176 -10.89 -1.39 -0.03
C GLY A 176 -10.44 -0.20 0.84
N VAL A 177 -11.06 -0.22 2.03
CA VAL A 177 -10.80 0.43 3.31
C VAL A 177 -10.74 1.96 3.41
N PHE A 178 -11.74 2.48 4.12
CA PHE A 178 -11.59 3.50 5.15
C PHE A 178 -10.30 3.22 5.96
N GLY A 179 -9.17 3.79 5.53
CA GLY A 179 -7.87 3.48 6.15
C GLY A 179 -6.76 3.23 5.15
N CYS A 180 -6.59 4.11 4.16
CA CYS A 180 -5.28 4.27 3.58
C CYS A 180 -4.28 4.75 4.66
N SER A 181 -3.01 4.40 4.52
CA SER A 181 -2.00 4.51 5.59
C SER A 181 -1.87 5.92 6.16
N GLY A 182 -1.70 6.01 7.48
CA GLY A 182 -1.11 7.17 8.14
C GLY A 182 -1.88 8.49 8.08
N ARG A 183 -3.17 8.50 7.69
CA ARG A 183 -3.93 9.75 7.56
C ARG A 183 -5.15 9.85 8.45
N ALA A 184 -5.40 11.10 8.83
CA ALA A 184 -6.65 11.63 9.36
C ALA A 184 -7.88 11.08 8.60
N TYR A 185 -9.01 10.98 9.29
CA TYR A 185 -10.29 10.54 8.77
C TYR A 185 -10.83 11.56 7.77
N TRP A 186 -11.42 11.05 6.69
CA TRP A 186 -12.04 11.83 5.63
C TRP A 186 -13.54 11.92 5.89
N VAL A 187 -14.12 13.06 5.53
CA VAL A 187 -15.49 13.39 5.88
C VAL A 187 -16.52 12.74 4.98
N ASN A 188 -16.25 12.57 3.67
CA ASN A 188 -17.29 12.14 2.73
C ASN A 188 -16.80 11.39 1.48
N ALA A 189 -15.60 10.82 1.50
CA ALA A 189 -15.14 9.97 0.40
C ALA A 189 -14.34 8.74 0.88
N LEU A 190 -14.49 7.63 0.15
CA LEU A 190 -13.47 6.59 0.13
C LEU A 190 -12.24 7.10 -0.61
N ARG A 191 -11.10 6.56 -0.24
CA ARG A 191 -9.81 7.07 -0.69
C ARG A 191 -8.82 5.96 -0.97
N CYS A 192 -7.91 6.24 -1.89
CA CYS A 192 -6.71 5.44 -2.08
C CYS A 192 -5.47 6.30 -1.83
N SER A 193 -4.41 5.70 -1.32
CA SER A 193 -3.11 6.38 -1.28
C SER A 193 -2.43 6.24 -2.63
N THR A 194 -2.19 7.35 -3.32
CA THR A 194 -1.66 7.33 -4.69
C THR A 194 -0.28 6.70 -4.80
N TRP A 195 0.55 6.85 -3.77
CA TRP A 195 1.85 6.18 -3.69
C TRP A 195 1.72 4.64 -3.57
N GLN A 196 0.67 4.14 -2.90
CA GLN A 196 0.41 2.69 -2.83
C GLN A 196 -0.03 2.16 -4.19
N TYR A 197 -0.84 2.96 -4.89
CA TYR A 197 -1.25 2.70 -6.27
C TYR A 197 -0.03 2.58 -7.19
N ALA A 198 0.90 3.53 -7.11
CA ALA A 198 2.16 3.50 -7.85
C ALA A 198 2.98 2.24 -7.52
N TRP A 199 2.97 1.79 -6.26
CA TRP A 199 3.63 0.55 -5.87
C TRP A 199 2.99 -0.70 -6.49
N VAL A 200 1.66 -0.73 -6.65
CA VAL A 200 0.99 -1.81 -7.40
C VAL A 200 1.35 -1.75 -8.88
N VAL A 201 1.35 -0.57 -9.50
CA VAL A 201 1.77 -0.40 -10.90
C VAL A 201 3.18 -0.94 -11.12
N TRP A 202 4.12 -0.57 -10.23
CA TRP A 202 5.48 -1.09 -10.28
C TRP A 202 5.51 -2.62 -10.11
N GLY A 203 4.75 -3.18 -9.15
CA GLY A 203 4.69 -4.62 -8.92
C GLY A 203 4.20 -5.41 -10.13
N MET A 204 3.19 -4.88 -10.83
CA MET A 204 2.67 -5.45 -12.06
C MET A 204 3.68 -5.35 -13.21
N GLY A 205 4.37 -4.22 -13.34
CA GLY A 205 5.45 -4.05 -14.31
C GLY A 205 6.62 -5.01 -14.08
N ASN A 206 7.03 -5.19 -12.81
CA ASN A 206 8.04 -6.16 -12.41
C ASN A 206 7.62 -7.59 -12.79
N ALA A 207 6.36 -7.98 -12.54
CA ALA A 207 5.86 -9.29 -12.94
C ALA A 207 5.82 -9.49 -14.46
N ALA A 208 5.38 -8.48 -15.22
CA ALA A 208 5.40 -8.55 -16.68
C ALA A 208 6.83 -8.78 -17.23
N ASN A 209 7.81 -8.04 -16.70
CA ASN A 209 9.22 -8.20 -17.07
C ASN A 209 9.82 -9.57 -16.67
N LYS A 210 9.20 -10.25 -15.69
CA LYS A 210 9.59 -11.58 -15.19
C LYS A 210 8.85 -12.73 -15.88
N GLY A 211 8.18 -12.47 -17.01
CA GLY A 211 7.52 -13.52 -17.79
C GLY A 211 6.08 -13.80 -17.36
N PHE A 212 5.42 -12.92 -16.62
CA PHE A 212 3.98 -12.99 -16.32
C PHE A 212 3.20 -12.00 -17.20
N PRO A 213 2.95 -12.30 -18.48
CA PRO A 213 2.43 -11.33 -19.46
C PRO A 213 1.04 -10.78 -19.11
N LYS A 214 0.21 -11.55 -18.38
CA LYS A 214 -1.11 -11.10 -17.90
C LYS A 214 -1.03 -9.85 -17.02
N ALA A 215 0.12 -9.58 -16.40
CA ALA A 215 0.32 -8.40 -15.57
C ALA A 215 0.38 -7.10 -16.37
N ALA A 216 0.72 -7.13 -17.66
CA ALA A 216 0.86 -5.93 -18.48
C ALA A 216 -0.47 -5.17 -18.63
N ALA A 217 -1.56 -5.86 -19.01
CA ALA A 217 -2.87 -5.22 -19.16
C ALA A 217 -3.38 -4.64 -17.83
N VAL A 218 -3.12 -5.33 -16.71
CA VAL A 218 -3.47 -4.83 -15.37
C VAL A 218 -2.61 -3.64 -14.98
N ARG A 219 -1.30 -3.67 -15.26
CA ARG A 219 -0.37 -2.55 -15.06
C ARG A 219 -0.86 -1.31 -15.79
N ASP A 220 -1.16 -1.44 -17.08
CA ASP A 220 -1.53 -0.31 -17.94
C ASP A 220 -2.85 0.30 -17.47
N TRP A 221 -3.86 -0.54 -17.23
CA TRP A 221 -5.12 -0.08 -16.65
C TRP A 221 -4.91 0.67 -15.32
N THR A 222 -4.06 0.14 -14.45
CA THR A 222 -3.78 0.75 -13.14
C THR A 222 -2.97 2.06 -13.30
N ALA A 223 -2.00 2.11 -14.21
CA ALA A 223 -1.19 3.30 -14.45
C ALA A 223 -2.02 4.50 -14.91
N GLU A 224 -3.03 4.26 -15.75
CA GLU A 224 -3.96 5.28 -16.26
C GLU A 224 -4.68 6.07 -15.15
N TYR A 225 -4.88 5.49 -13.97
CA TYR A 225 -5.46 6.26 -12.86
C TYR A 225 -4.58 7.45 -12.46
N ILE A 226 -3.26 7.22 -12.34
CA ILE A 226 -2.31 8.26 -11.95
C ILE A 226 -2.03 9.17 -13.13
N ILE A 227 -1.86 8.61 -14.34
CA ILE A 227 -1.61 9.39 -15.56
C ILE A 227 -2.78 10.34 -15.82
N GLY A 228 -4.01 9.81 -15.80
CA GLY A 228 -5.23 10.58 -16.03
C GLY A 228 -5.45 11.72 -15.04
N LEU A 229 -4.93 11.65 -13.80
CA LEU A 229 -4.95 12.81 -12.90
C LEU A 229 -4.19 14.00 -13.51
N TYR A 230 -3.04 13.75 -14.14
CA TYR A 230 -2.20 14.81 -14.72
C TYR A 230 -2.58 15.19 -16.16
N THR A 231 -3.17 14.27 -16.92
CA THR A 231 -3.42 14.46 -18.35
C THR A 231 -4.88 14.70 -18.70
N SER A 232 -5.82 14.48 -17.76
CA SER A 232 -7.23 14.68 -18.04
C SER A 232 -7.59 16.17 -18.12
N ASP A 233 -8.44 16.48 -19.09
CA ASP A 233 -9.11 17.77 -19.23
C ASP A 233 -10.51 17.79 -18.60
N ASP A 234 -10.86 16.78 -17.81
CA ASP A 234 -12.17 16.68 -17.18
C ASP A 234 -12.45 17.91 -16.29
N GLU A 235 -13.52 18.61 -16.63
CA GLU A 235 -14.10 19.66 -15.80
C GLU A 235 -15.30 19.12 -15.02
N TRP A 236 -15.49 19.66 -13.82
CA TRP A 236 -16.63 19.33 -12.98
C TRP A 236 -17.14 20.55 -12.23
N LYS A 237 -18.44 20.83 -12.31
CA LYS A 237 -19.06 21.93 -11.59
C LYS A 237 -19.42 21.48 -10.18
N GLY A 238 -18.77 22.07 -9.18
CA GLY A 238 -19.00 21.77 -7.78
C GLY A 238 -20.29 22.36 -7.20
N PRO A 239 -20.66 21.94 -5.98
CA PRO A 239 -21.85 22.44 -5.28
C PRO A 239 -21.80 23.95 -5.02
N ASP A 240 -20.59 24.53 -4.96
CA ASP A 240 -20.35 25.97 -4.83
C ASP A 240 -20.49 26.73 -6.16
N GLY A 241 -20.87 26.05 -7.24
CA GLY A 241 -21.06 26.60 -8.57
C GLY A 241 -19.77 26.80 -9.38
N LYS A 242 -18.58 26.52 -8.80
CA LYS A 242 -17.29 26.68 -9.48
C LYS A 242 -16.93 25.45 -10.31
N ILE A 243 -16.11 25.65 -11.34
CA ILE A 243 -15.55 24.57 -12.15
C ILE A 243 -14.24 24.10 -11.53
N TYR A 244 -14.11 22.79 -11.36
CA TYR A 244 -12.93 22.11 -10.86
C TYR A 244 -12.32 21.26 -11.97
N LYS A 245 -11.02 21.45 -12.15
CA LYS A 245 -10.14 20.63 -12.97
C LYS A 245 -8.89 20.34 -12.13
N TYR A 246 -8.27 19.18 -12.33
CA TYR A 246 -6.98 18.93 -11.69
C TYR A 246 -5.96 19.96 -12.15
N ASP A 247 -5.29 20.62 -11.20
CA ASP A 247 -4.20 21.55 -11.50
C ASP A 247 -2.88 20.80 -11.35
N PRO A 248 -2.12 20.55 -12.43
CA PRO A 248 -0.84 19.83 -12.34
C PRO A 248 0.21 20.57 -11.51
N ARG A 249 0.02 21.86 -11.21
CA ARG A 249 0.86 22.62 -10.27
C ARG A 249 0.57 22.25 -8.82
N ASP A 250 -0.62 21.74 -8.53
CA ASP A 250 -0.91 21.14 -7.25
C ASP A 250 -0.20 19.77 -7.21
N ALA A 251 0.73 19.61 -6.26
CA ALA A 251 1.38 18.31 -6.04
C ALA A 251 0.33 17.24 -5.75
N LEU A 252 0.48 16.09 -6.40
CA LEU A 252 -0.43 14.95 -6.22
C LEU A 252 -0.56 14.62 -4.73
N PRO A 253 -1.78 14.63 -4.20
CA PRO A 253 -1.97 14.39 -2.79
C PRO A 253 -1.60 12.94 -2.51
N TYR A 254 -1.04 12.73 -1.33
CA TYR A 254 -0.74 11.39 -0.81
C TYR A 254 -1.96 10.45 -0.86
N SER A 255 -3.19 10.98 -0.88
CA SER A 255 -4.41 10.21 -1.11
C SER A 255 -5.43 11.00 -1.91
N THR A 256 -6.15 10.31 -2.79
CA THR A 256 -7.18 10.84 -3.68
C THR A 256 -8.53 10.18 -3.40
N ALA A 257 -9.61 10.91 -3.67
CA ALA A 257 -10.96 10.38 -3.61
C ALA A 257 -11.20 9.38 -4.75
N ILE A 258 -11.87 8.28 -4.42
CA ILE A 258 -12.20 7.21 -5.40
C ILE A 258 -13.70 6.92 -5.45
N ALA A 259 -14.43 7.26 -4.38
CA ALA A 259 -15.88 7.16 -4.33
C ALA A 259 -16.43 8.15 -3.32
N ALA A 260 -17.47 8.91 -3.68
CA ALA A 260 -18.23 9.71 -2.74
C ALA A 260 -19.10 8.81 -1.86
N ILE A 261 -19.20 9.17 -0.57
CA ILE A 261 -20.05 8.48 0.39
C ILE A 261 -20.87 9.48 1.17
N GLU A 262 -22.07 9.04 1.56
CA GLU A 262 -22.89 9.78 2.50
C GLU A 262 -22.42 9.48 3.93
N THR A 263 -22.37 10.53 4.75
CA THR A 263 -21.95 10.47 6.15
C THR A 263 -22.79 11.39 7.00
N LYS A 264 -22.94 11.05 8.28
CA LYS A 264 -23.48 11.92 9.31
C LYS A 264 -22.44 12.20 10.39
N VAL A 265 -22.51 13.37 11.00
CA VAL A 265 -21.72 13.68 12.19
C VAL A 265 -22.33 12.96 13.40
N VAL A 266 -21.50 12.30 14.20
CA VAL A 266 -21.88 11.68 15.46
C VAL A 266 -20.87 12.03 16.55
N ILE A 267 -21.26 11.83 17.80
CA ILE A 267 -20.34 11.90 18.93
C ILE A 267 -19.76 10.51 19.18
N GLY A 268 -18.45 10.37 19.00
CA GLY A 268 -17.70 9.15 19.21
C GLY A 268 -17.47 8.83 20.70
N LYS A 269 -16.89 7.66 20.95
CA LYS A 269 -16.52 7.21 22.30
C LYS A 269 -15.41 8.14 22.83
N GLY A 270 -15.72 8.95 23.84
CA GLY A 270 -14.83 10.00 24.37
C GLY A 270 -15.22 11.43 24.01
N GLY A 271 -16.41 11.65 23.43
CA GLY A 271 -16.96 13.00 23.21
C GLY A 271 -16.48 13.70 21.94
N ALA A 272 -15.53 13.11 21.20
CA ALA A 272 -15.03 13.66 19.95
C ALA A 272 -16.09 13.56 18.84
N ARG A 273 -16.30 14.64 18.07
CA ARG A 273 -17.13 14.61 16.86
C ARG A 273 -16.45 13.80 15.76
N GLU A 274 -17.16 12.88 15.11
CA GLU A 274 -16.65 12.06 14.01
C GLU A 274 -17.69 11.92 12.89
N THR A 275 -17.24 11.68 11.65
CA THR A 275 -18.15 11.30 10.56
C THR A 275 -18.36 9.79 10.56
N ARG A 276 -19.63 9.36 10.55
CA ARG A 276 -20.00 7.96 10.29
C ARG A 276 -20.74 7.83 8.99
N ARG A 277 -20.36 6.80 8.23
CA ARG A 277 -21.03 6.43 6.99
C ARG A 277 -22.52 6.16 7.20
N VAL A 278 -23.34 6.68 6.30
CA VAL A 278 -24.76 6.32 6.17
C VAL A 278 -24.86 5.12 5.21
N GLY A 279 -25.44 4.02 5.70
CA GLY A 279 -25.60 2.79 4.93
C GLY A 279 -24.35 1.91 4.77
N LYS A 280 -24.54 0.76 4.09
CA LYS A 280 -23.52 -0.27 3.88
C LYS A 280 -22.98 -0.34 2.43
N GLY A 281 -23.39 0.59 1.56
CA GLY A 281 -23.00 0.60 0.14
C GLY A 281 -21.49 0.75 -0.08
N LYS A 282 -21.01 0.77 -1.33
CA LYS A 282 -19.59 1.09 -1.63
C LYS A 282 -19.35 2.57 -1.93
N GLY A 283 -20.41 3.38 -1.90
CA GLY A 283 -20.35 4.78 -2.33
C GLY A 283 -20.58 4.90 -3.83
N ARG A 284 -20.80 6.13 -4.29
CA ARG A 284 -20.86 6.44 -5.71
C ARG A 284 -19.44 6.56 -6.21
N GLN A 285 -19.05 5.67 -7.12
CA GLN A 285 -17.75 5.76 -7.77
C GLN A 285 -17.61 7.09 -8.50
N LEU A 286 -16.44 7.70 -8.41
CA LEU A 286 -16.12 8.91 -9.17
C LEU A 286 -15.53 8.52 -10.52
N ASP A 287 -16.09 9.06 -11.59
CA ASP A 287 -15.73 8.77 -12.99
C ASP A 287 -15.32 10.04 -13.78
N ASN A 288 -15.07 11.13 -13.07
CA ASN A 288 -14.56 12.39 -13.59
C ASN A 288 -13.37 12.88 -12.74
N TYR A 289 -12.25 13.24 -13.38
CA TYR A 289 -11.05 13.66 -12.64
C TYR A 289 -11.19 15.02 -11.95
N GLY A 290 -11.96 15.95 -12.50
CA GLY A 290 -12.34 17.20 -11.83
C GLY A 290 -13.16 16.98 -10.56
N GLU A 291 -14.09 16.02 -10.58
CA GLU A 291 -14.87 15.62 -9.40
C GLU A 291 -13.99 14.96 -8.33
N ILE A 292 -13.11 14.04 -8.74
CA ILE A 292 -12.10 13.43 -7.86
C ILE A 292 -11.27 14.52 -7.18
N TRP A 293 -10.89 15.54 -7.94
CA TRP A 293 -10.09 16.63 -7.42
C TRP A 293 -10.84 17.48 -6.39
N TYR A 294 -12.09 17.83 -6.67
CA TYR A 294 -12.96 18.53 -5.72
C TYR A 294 -13.08 17.77 -4.40
N TYR A 295 -13.50 16.50 -4.44
CA TYR A 295 -13.67 15.71 -3.21
C TYR A 295 -12.35 15.50 -2.48
N THR A 296 -11.23 15.44 -3.20
CA THR A 296 -9.91 15.35 -2.57
C THR A 296 -9.58 16.62 -1.80
N LYS A 297 -9.75 17.80 -2.41
CA LYS A 297 -9.56 19.10 -1.71
C LYS A 297 -10.47 19.20 -0.49
N LEU A 298 -11.75 18.86 -0.66
CA LEU A 298 -12.76 18.93 0.39
C LEU A 298 -12.40 18.07 1.60
N ASN A 299 -11.96 16.84 1.34
CA ASN A 299 -11.59 15.92 2.39
C ASN A 299 -10.27 16.28 3.06
N VAL A 300 -9.29 16.80 2.31
CA VAL A 300 -8.05 17.30 2.92
C VAL A 300 -8.37 18.47 3.86
N ASP A 301 -9.23 19.38 3.43
CA ASP A 301 -9.64 20.55 4.22
C ASP A 301 -10.37 20.21 5.52
N ASN A 302 -11.16 19.15 5.50
CA ASN A 302 -11.99 18.75 6.63
C ASN A 302 -11.47 17.48 7.32
N SER A 303 -10.24 17.03 7.00
CA SER A 303 -9.69 15.82 7.61
C SER A 303 -9.37 16.01 9.09
N TYR A 304 -9.58 14.96 9.88
CA TYR A 304 -9.39 15.01 11.34
C TYR A 304 -8.71 13.77 11.93
N HIS A 305 -8.09 13.88 13.10
CA HIS A 305 -7.54 12.71 13.83
C HIS A 305 -8.54 12.20 14.87
N MET A 306 -8.73 10.87 14.99
CA MET A 306 -9.71 10.27 15.94
C MET A 306 -9.70 10.91 17.32
N PRO A 307 -8.55 11.08 18.01
CA PRO A 307 -8.58 11.59 19.39
C PRO A 307 -9.01 13.06 19.47
N LYS A 308 -8.87 13.81 18.37
CA LYS A 308 -9.23 15.24 18.30
C LYS A 308 -10.65 15.46 17.78
N GLY A 309 -11.16 14.53 16.95
CA GLY A 309 -12.44 14.69 16.28
C GLY A 309 -12.45 15.84 15.26
N LEU A 310 -13.61 16.06 14.65
CA LEU A 310 -13.90 17.11 13.69
C LEU A 310 -13.77 18.51 14.32
N THR A 311 -12.98 19.36 13.69
CA THR A 311 -12.86 20.79 14.04
C THR A 311 -13.83 21.68 13.27
N THR A 312 -14.40 21.18 12.17
CA THR A 312 -15.40 21.85 11.34
C THR A 312 -16.73 21.08 11.36
N ALA A 313 -17.79 21.72 10.86
CA ALA A 313 -19.11 21.13 10.71
C ALA A 313 -19.61 21.34 9.27
N PRO A 314 -20.49 20.45 8.76
CA PRO A 314 -21.20 20.72 7.52
C PRO A 314 -22.12 21.94 7.67
N ASP A 315 -22.61 22.46 6.55
CA ASP A 315 -23.64 23.51 6.55
C ASP A 315 -25.02 23.02 7.03
N ALA A 316 -26.01 23.91 7.02
CA ALA A 316 -27.36 23.62 7.48
C ALA A 316 -28.05 22.48 6.69
N ASP A 317 -27.63 22.27 5.45
CA ASP A 317 -28.14 21.22 4.56
C ASP A 317 -27.31 19.92 4.66
N GLY A 318 -26.32 19.88 5.56
CA GLY A 318 -25.45 18.73 5.76
C GLY A 318 -24.32 18.61 4.73
N ASN A 319 -24.10 19.64 3.90
CA ASN A 319 -23.04 19.62 2.91
C ASN A 319 -21.69 20.03 3.53
N TRP A 320 -20.66 19.28 3.15
CA TRP A 320 -19.29 19.69 3.41
C TRP A 320 -18.85 20.63 2.28
N LEU A 321 -18.45 21.84 2.65
CA LEU A 321 -17.92 22.84 1.72
C LEU A 321 -16.40 22.99 1.89
N LEU A 322 -15.75 23.44 0.83
CA LEU A 322 -14.35 23.88 0.89
C LEU A 322 -14.26 25.12 1.78
N ARG A 323 -13.22 25.19 2.61
CA ARG A 323 -13.02 26.36 3.48
C ARG A 323 -12.56 27.55 2.63
N PRO A 324 -13.10 28.76 2.86
CA PRO A 324 -12.76 29.93 2.06
C PRO A 324 -11.35 30.47 2.39
N GLY A 325 -10.75 31.20 1.43
CA GLY A 325 -9.53 31.98 1.65
C GLY A 325 -8.31 31.14 2.06
N LYS A 326 -7.46 31.71 2.93
CA LYS A 326 -6.22 31.07 3.42
C LYS A 326 -6.47 29.94 4.43
N GLU A 327 -7.70 29.75 4.86
CA GLU A 327 -8.06 28.75 5.87
C GLU A 327 -8.24 27.35 5.27
N GLY A 328 -8.39 27.24 3.95
CA GLY A 328 -8.56 25.98 3.23
C GLY A 328 -7.73 25.85 1.95
N PHE A 329 -7.72 24.63 1.42
CA PHE A 329 -7.13 24.23 0.15
C PHE A 329 -7.85 24.89 -1.03
N GLY A 330 -9.13 25.24 -0.86
CA GLY A 330 -9.94 25.99 -1.82
C GLY A 330 -9.39 27.38 -2.19
N GLY A 331 -8.40 27.90 -1.45
CA GLY A 331 -7.70 29.16 -1.74
C GLY A 331 -6.35 29.03 -2.45
N GLY A 332 -5.94 27.82 -2.87
CA GLY A 332 -4.73 27.62 -3.69
C GLY A 332 -3.40 27.48 -2.93
N PHE A 333 -3.41 27.20 -1.62
CA PHE A 333 -2.19 26.93 -0.86
C PHE A 333 -2.26 25.61 -0.10
N MET A 334 -1.31 24.71 -0.38
CA MET A 334 -1.13 23.44 0.32
C MET A 334 -0.58 23.68 1.73
N TYR A 335 -1.45 23.65 2.75
CA TYR A 335 -0.98 23.51 4.13
C TYR A 335 -0.79 22.02 4.46
N TRP A 336 0.46 21.56 4.45
CA TRP A 336 0.81 20.37 5.22
C TRP A 336 0.64 20.71 6.69
N ALA A 337 -0.53 20.38 7.24
CA ALA A 337 -0.84 20.51 8.65
C ALA A 337 -0.05 19.48 9.48
N SER A 338 1.28 19.58 9.50
CA SER A 338 2.06 19.15 10.66
C SER A 338 2.10 20.32 11.62
N GLY A 339 1.13 20.38 12.52
CA GLY A 339 1.06 21.38 13.57
C GLY A 339 2.33 21.38 14.42
N ARG A 340 3.24 22.31 14.11
CA ARG A 340 3.90 23.27 15.01
C ARG A 340 4.96 23.98 14.17
N ARG A 341 4.80 25.30 13.98
CA ARG A 341 5.97 26.18 13.91
C ARG A 341 6.69 26.03 15.25
N LYS A 342 7.57 25.03 15.41
CA LYS A 342 8.67 25.19 16.34
C LYS A 342 9.50 26.30 15.71
N ARG A 343 9.58 27.46 16.38
CA ARG A 343 10.69 28.39 16.14
C ARG A 343 11.94 27.55 16.24
N VAL A 344 12.60 27.31 15.12
CA VAL A 344 13.96 26.77 15.14
C VAL A 344 14.77 27.88 15.76
N ALA A 345 15.10 27.74 17.05
CA ALA A 345 16.23 28.46 17.59
C ALA A 345 17.42 28.03 16.72
N THR A 346 17.99 28.97 16.00
CA THR A 346 19.25 28.81 15.27
C THR A 346 20.31 28.43 16.29
N SER A 347 20.54 27.14 16.50
CA SER A 347 21.78 26.66 17.08
C SER A 347 22.80 26.64 15.95
N THR A 348 23.73 27.59 16.03
CA THR A 348 24.92 27.66 15.19
C THR A 348 25.68 26.34 15.32
N ILE A 349 25.59 25.47 14.30
CA ILE A 349 26.46 24.31 14.19
C ILE A 349 27.82 24.84 13.78
N THR A 350 28.73 24.98 14.75
CA THR A 350 30.15 25.17 14.48
C THR A 350 30.68 23.91 13.80
N ARG A 351 31.03 24.04 12.51
CA ARG A 351 31.80 23.03 11.77
C ARG A 351 33.14 22.83 12.48
N ARG A 352 33.36 21.67 13.10
CA ARG A 352 34.72 21.21 13.39
C ARG A 352 35.34 20.72 12.07
N PRO A 353 36.54 21.19 11.69
CA PRO A 353 37.23 20.69 10.52
C PRO A 353 37.71 19.26 10.79
N TRP A 354 37.50 18.38 9.81
CA TRP A 354 38.11 17.06 9.74
C TRP A 354 39.62 17.23 9.68
N ARG A 355 40.35 16.70 10.67
CA ARG A 355 41.79 16.55 10.60
C ARG A 355 42.11 15.38 9.65
N ARG A 356 43.06 15.63 8.76
CA ARG A 356 43.72 14.63 7.90
C ARG A 356 44.45 13.59 8.72
#